data_AF-A0A3M2RZD0-F1
#
_entry.id   AF-A0A3M2RZD0-F1
#
_cell.length_a   1.000
_cell.length_b   1.000
_cell.length_c   1.000
_cell.angle_alpha   90.00
_cell.angle_beta   90.00
_cell.angle_gamma   90.00
#
_symmetry.space_group_name_H-M   'P 1'
#
loop_
_entity.id
_entity.type
_entity.pdbx_description
1 polymer ?
#
loop_
_entity_poly.entity_id
_entity_poly.type
_entity_poly.pdbx_seq_one_letter_code
_entity_poly.pdbx_strand_id
1 'polypeptide(L)'
;MANCFSIGIDDKAALFPIASRFNHSCHPRDNIEYTFDADSETLEMVVKVDTIPAGDELTISYGTRRTPIDLYYRFGFKCCCGACPGLKKGETDYIW
;
A
#
# COMPACT_ATOMS: atom_id res chain seq x y z
N MET A 1 7.16 11.25 -1.64
CA MET A 1 7.61 9.99 -2.29
C MET A 1 6.49 8.96 -2.20
N ALA A 2 5.42 9.12 -2.96
CA ALA A 2 4.20 8.29 -2.83
C ALA A 2 4.27 6.95 -3.59
N ASN A 3 5.23 6.78 -4.50
CA ASN A 3 5.27 5.66 -5.45
C ASN A 3 6.48 4.73 -5.25
N CYS A 4 7.33 4.99 -4.25
CA CYS A 4 8.55 4.23 -4.03
C CYS A 4 8.26 2.99 -3.17
N PHE A 5 8.87 1.87 -3.52
CA PHE A 5 8.81 0.62 -2.78
C PHE A 5 10.10 0.43 -1.99
N SER A 6 9.99 0.08 -0.71
CA SER A 6 11.16 -0.32 0.06
C SER A 6 11.69 -1.66 -0.46
N ILE A 7 13.00 -1.74 -0.68
CA ILE A 7 13.65 -2.95 -1.21
C ILE A 7 14.41 -3.74 -0.14
N GLY A 8 14.25 -3.39 1.14
CA GLY A 8 14.84 -4.14 2.26
C GLY A 8 16.37 -4.06 2.41
N ILE A 9 17.05 -3.24 1.60
CA ILE A 9 18.52 -3.08 1.60
C ILE A 9 18.86 -1.65 2.03
N ASP A 10 19.54 -1.47 3.16
CA ASP A 10 20.11 -0.18 3.63
C ASP A 10 19.18 1.03 3.49
N ASP A 11 17.91 0.90 3.89
CA ASP A 11 16.85 1.94 3.76
C ASP A 11 16.63 2.47 2.33
N LYS A 12 17.07 1.73 1.31
CA LYS A 12 16.87 2.08 -0.10
C LYS A 12 15.43 1.82 -0.52
N ALA A 13 15.05 2.55 -1.56
CA ALA A 13 13.78 2.38 -2.24
C ALA A 13 13.99 2.38 -3.75
N ALA A 14 13.11 1.67 -4.46
CA ALA A 14 13.10 1.61 -5.92
C ALA A 14 11.74 2.00 -6.48
N LEU A 15 11.71 2.37 -7.76
CA LEU A 15 10.51 2.75 -8.48
C LEU A 15 10.11 1.63 -9.45
N PHE A 16 8.89 1.13 -9.29
CA PHE A 16 8.31 0.10 -10.15
C PHE A 16 7.01 0.63 -10.77
N PRO A 17 7.06 1.29 -11.95
CA PRO A 17 5.92 2.02 -12.48
C PRO A 17 4.63 1.19 -12.66
N ILE A 18 4.76 -0.09 -12.98
CA ILE A 18 3.60 -1.00 -13.10
C ILE A 18 2.96 -1.24 -11.73
N ALA A 19 3.77 -1.54 -10.71
CA ALA A 19 3.31 -1.78 -9.34
C ALA A 19 2.78 -0.51 -8.66
N SER A 20 3.30 0.67 -9.01
CA SER A 20 2.82 1.97 -8.49
C SER A 20 1.37 2.29 -8.87
N ARG A 21 0.72 1.49 -9.73
CA ARG A 21 -0.70 1.65 -10.08
C ARG A 21 -1.66 0.98 -9.09
N PHE A 22 -1.17 0.10 -8.22
CA PHE A 22 -2.02 -0.65 -7.31
C PHE A 22 -2.41 0.23 -6.13
N ASN A 23 -3.71 0.39 -5.90
CA ASN A 23 -4.22 1.17 -4.78
C ASN A 23 -4.06 0.43 -3.45
N HIS A 24 -4.31 1.19 -2.37
CA HIS A 24 -4.18 0.70 -1.01
C HIS A 24 -5.44 0.02 -0.48
N SER A 25 -5.28 -1.15 0.11
CA SER A 25 -6.16 -1.66 1.18
C SER A 25 -5.32 -2.04 2.40
N CYS A 26 -5.84 -1.81 3.61
CA CYS A 26 -5.13 -2.22 4.83
C CYS A 26 -5.18 -3.74 4.99
N HIS A 27 -4.16 -4.30 5.63
CA HIS A 27 -4.20 -5.69 6.09
C HIS A 27 -5.37 -5.90 7.07
N PRO A 28 -6.14 -7.00 6.96
CA PRO A 28 -5.97 -8.13 6.04
C PRO A 28 -6.72 -8.05 4.70
N ARG A 29 -7.29 -6.89 4.31
CA ARG A 29 -8.17 -6.76 3.13
C ARG A 29 -7.45 -6.59 1.79
N ASP A 30 -6.21 -6.11 1.77
CA ASP A 30 -5.39 -6.19 0.56
C ASP A 30 -5.38 -7.62 0.02
N ASN A 31 -5.25 -7.79 -1.29
CA ASN A 31 -5.33 -9.10 -1.95
C ASN A 31 -4.07 -9.48 -2.72
N ILE A 32 -3.12 -8.53 -2.83
CA ILE A 32 -1.79 -8.75 -3.39
C ILE A 32 -0.72 -8.47 -2.33
N GLU A 33 0.21 -9.42 -2.18
CA GLU A 33 1.48 -9.24 -1.49
C GLU A 33 2.57 -8.89 -2.51
N TYR A 34 3.59 -8.14 -2.09
CA TYR A 34 4.76 -7.88 -2.93
C TYR A 34 6.06 -8.10 -2.15
N THR A 35 7.09 -8.57 -2.85
CA THR A 35 8.45 -8.75 -2.31
C THR A 35 9.46 -8.33 -3.37
N PHE A 36 10.55 -7.69 -2.95
CA PHE A 36 11.66 -7.38 -3.84
C PHE A 36 12.65 -8.54 -3.86
N ASP A 37 12.97 -9.03 -5.06
CA ASP A 37 14.05 -9.99 -5.28
C ASP A 37 15.31 -9.23 -5.70
N ALA A 38 16.34 -9.31 -4.86
CA ALA A 38 17.61 -8.64 -5.07
C ALA A 38 18.47 -9.31 -6.15
N ASP A 39 18.31 -10.61 -6.39
CA ASP A 39 19.12 -11.34 -7.37
C ASP A 39 18.68 -11.02 -8.81
N SER A 40 17.37 -10.89 -9.02
CA SER A 40 16.79 -10.51 -10.32
C SER A 40 16.52 -9.00 -10.47
N GLU A 41 16.67 -8.23 -9.39
CA GLU A 41 16.29 -6.81 -9.29
C GLU A 41 14.81 -6.55 -9.67
N THR A 42 13.92 -7.49 -9.35
CA THR A 42 12.49 -7.40 -9.69
C THR A 42 11.60 -7.26 -8.46
N LEU A 43 10.40 -6.73 -8.68
CA LEU A 43 9.33 -6.72 -7.69
C LEU A 43 8.33 -7.83 -8.03
N GLU A 44 8.31 -8.87 -7.21
CA GLU A 44 7.34 -9.95 -7.32
C GLU A 44 6.02 -9.51 -6.68
N MET A 45 4.90 -9.80 -7.34
CA MET A 45 3.55 -9.48 -6.88
C MET A 45 2.70 -10.74 -6.93
N VAL A 46 2.17 -11.16 -5.78
CA VAL A 46 1.53 -12.47 -5.61
C VAL A 46 0.13 -12.30 -5.01
N VAL A 47 -0.83 -13.00 -5.59
CA VAL A 47 -2.19 -13.09 -5.02
C VAL A 47 -2.13 -13.89 -3.72
N LYS A 48 -2.59 -13.30 -2.61
CA LYS A 48 -2.54 -13.92 -1.26
C LYS A 48 -3.88 -14.49 -0.77
N VAL A 49 -4.89 -14.50 -1.63
CA VAL A 49 -6.24 -15.03 -1.35
C VAL A 49 -6.56 -16.13 -2.35
N ASP A 50 -7.47 -17.06 -2.01
CA ASP A 50 -7.75 -18.22 -2.86
C ASP A 50 -8.28 -17.84 -4.24
N THR A 51 -9.11 -16.81 -4.32
CA THR A 51 -9.71 -16.34 -5.58
C THR A 51 -9.96 -14.83 -5.56
N ILE A 52 -9.73 -14.18 -6.69
CA ILE A 52 -10.16 -12.80 -6.96
C ILE A 52 -11.14 -12.83 -8.15
N PRO A 53 -12.40 -12.44 -7.96
CA PRO A 53 -13.37 -12.35 -9.05
C PRO A 53 -12.89 -11.44 -10.19
N ALA A 54 -13.25 -11.78 -11.43
CA ALA A 54 -12.94 -10.93 -12.56
C ALA A 54 -13.66 -9.57 -12.44
N GLY A 55 -12.89 -8.49 -12.57
CA GLY A 55 -13.39 -7.12 -12.41
C GLY A 55 -13.15 -6.53 -11.02
N ASP A 56 -12.82 -7.34 -10.02
CA ASP A 56 -12.44 -6.83 -8.70
C ASP A 56 -11.06 -6.18 -8.75
N GLU A 57 -10.88 -5.14 -7.94
CA GLU A 57 -9.63 -4.39 -7.89
C GLU A 57 -8.52 -5.18 -7.18
N LEU A 58 -7.32 -5.13 -7.75
CA LEU A 58 -6.10 -5.61 -7.10
C LEU A 58 -5.52 -4.50 -6.22
N THR A 59 -5.29 -4.79 -4.94
CA THR A 59 -4.82 -3.81 -3.96
C THR A 59 -3.68 -4.37 -3.12
N ILE A 60 -2.76 -3.49 -2.76
CA ILE A 60 -1.60 -3.79 -1.90
C ILE A 60 -1.70 -3.02 -0.58
N SER A 61 -1.00 -3.50 0.46
CA SER A 61 -0.78 -2.68 1.65
C SER A 61 0.40 -1.73 1.44
N TYR A 62 0.22 -0.42 1.65
CA TYR A 62 1.32 0.56 1.59
C TYR A 62 2.22 0.52 2.85
N GLY A 63 1.98 -0.44 3.76
CA GLY A 63 2.76 -0.70 4.95
C GLY A 63 1.89 -1.27 6.07
N THR A 64 2.33 -2.38 6.66
CA THR A 64 1.58 -3.18 7.64
C THR A 64 1.31 -2.50 8.98
N ARG A 65 1.96 -1.37 9.27
CA ARG A 65 1.78 -0.60 10.52
C ARG A 65 1.39 0.86 10.30
N ARG A 66 0.92 1.21 9.10
CA ARG A 66 0.49 2.58 8.81
C ARG A 66 -0.89 2.82 9.40
N THR A 67 -1.02 3.90 10.15
CA THR A 67 -2.31 4.40 10.62
C THR A 67 -3.02 5.17 9.50
N PRO A 68 -4.35 5.37 9.57
CA PRO A 68 -5.07 6.18 8.58
C PRO A 68 -4.51 7.60 8.42
N ILE A 69 -3.95 8.19 9.48
CA ILE A 69 -3.32 9.50 9.41
C ILE A 69 -1.95 9.47 8.71
N ASP A 70 -1.16 8.39 8.88
CA ASP A 70 0.07 8.20 8.09
C ASP A 70 -0.22 8.13 6.59
N LEU A 71 -1.33 7.49 6.21
CA LEU A 71 -1.76 7.38 4.83
C LEU A 71 -2.12 8.76 4.26
N TYR A 72 -2.84 9.57 5.03
CA TYR A 72 -3.17 10.94 4.66
C TYR A 72 -1.90 11.79 4.47
N TYR A 73 -1.00 11.80 5.45
CA TYR A 73 0.22 12.60 5.37
C TYR A 73 1.14 12.22 4.21
N ARG A 74 1.26 10.92 3.91
CA ARG A 74 2.24 10.43 2.92
C ARG A 74 1.69 10.33 1.50
N PHE A 75 0.41 10.01 1.37
CA PHE A 75 -0.22 9.68 0.09
C PHE A 75 -1.43 10.56 -0.23
N GLY A 76 -1.86 11.44 0.69
CA GLY A 76 -2.87 12.45 0.42
C GLY A 76 -4.31 11.92 0.32
N PHE A 77 -4.59 10.71 0.81
CA PHE A 77 -5.95 10.13 0.77
C PHE A 77 -6.43 9.67 2.15
N LYS A 78 -7.75 9.58 2.30
CA LYS A 78 -8.42 9.00 3.49
C LYS A 78 -8.80 7.56 3.16
N CYS A 79 -8.23 6.59 3.87
CA CYS A 79 -8.51 5.18 3.61
C CYS A 79 -9.95 4.82 4.00
N CYS A 80 -10.68 4.22 3.05
CA CYS A 80 -12.05 3.74 3.23
C CYS A 80 -12.15 2.22 3.01
N CYS A 81 -11.05 1.49 3.20
CA CYS A 81 -11.01 0.06 2.90
C CYS A 81 -11.82 -0.80 3.89
N GLY A 82 -12.38 -0.27 4.99
CA GLY A 82 -13.17 -1.06 5.94
C GLY A 82 -12.39 -2.04 6.82
N ALA A 83 -11.11 -2.33 6.54
CA ALA A 83 -10.22 -3.05 7.45
C ALA A 83 -9.60 -2.14 8.52
N CYS A 84 -9.53 -0.83 8.25
CA CYS A 84 -9.12 0.17 9.23
C CYS A 84 -10.33 1.01 9.69
N PRO A 85 -10.26 1.67 10.86
CA PRO A 85 -11.33 2.57 11.32
C PRO A 85 -11.51 3.83 10.44
N GLY A 86 -10.64 4.04 9.45
CA GLY A 86 -10.59 5.26 8.66
C GLY A 86 -10.02 6.44 9.45
N LEU A 87 -9.85 7.57 8.76
CA LEU A 87 -9.42 8.82 9.38
C LEU A 87 -10.63 9.48 10.06
N LYS A 88 -10.54 9.80 11.35
CA LYS A 88 -11.63 10.42 12.11
C LYS A 88 -11.75 11.90 11.76
N LYS A 89 -12.96 12.42 11.94
CA LYS A 89 -13.24 13.86 11.80
C LYS A 89 -12.39 14.64 12.80
N GLY A 90 -11.77 15.73 12.35
CA GLY A 90 -10.94 16.58 13.20
C GLY A 90 -9.45 16.22 13.24
N GLU A 91 -9.06 15.01 12.84
CA GLU A 91 -7.65 14.59 12.90
C GLU A 91 -6.76 15.35 11.92
N THR A 92 -7.35 16.03 10.93
CA THR A 92 -6.62 16.82 9.94
C THR A 92 -6.78 18.33 10.09
N ASP A 93 -7.59 18.79 11.03
CA ASP A 93 -7.99 20.21 11.12
C ASP A 93 -6.84 21.12 11.59
N TYR A 94 -5.73 20.52 12.03
CA TYR A 94 -4.51 21.23 12.44
C TYR A 94 -3.37 21.12 11.41
N ILE A 95 -3.66 20.61 10.21
CA ILE A 95 -2.68 20.37 9.15
C ILE A 95 -2.88 21.46 8.08
N TRP A 96 -1.99 22.46 8.09
CA TRP A 96 -1.99 23.60 7.16
C TRP A 96 -1.09 23.33 5.95
#